data_AF-A0A1I0T4M0-F1
#
_entry.id   AF-A0A1I0T4M0-F1
#
_cell.length_a   1.000
_cell.length_b   1.000
_cell.length_c   1.000
_cell.angle_alpha   90.00
_cell.angle_beta   90.00
_cell.angle_gamma   90.00
#
_symmetry.space_group_name_H-M   'P 1'
#
loop_
_entity.id
_entity.type
_entity.pdbx_description
1 polymer ?
#
loop_
_entity_poly.entity_id
_entity_poly.type
_entity_poly.pdbx_seq_one_letter_code
_entity_poly.pdbx_strand_id
1 'polypeptide(L)'
;MKSYLFITLLAISFAVQAQSNTANYKYIIVPEKFSFLKQVNQYGLNTLTKALFEEKGFTVYFDNTEISQEIAADRCKALTVDLQEKTACL
;
A
#
# COMPACT_ATOMS: atom_id res chain seq x y z
N MET A 1 -35.84 30.67 -6.79
CA MET A 1 -34.90 30.62 -5.65
C MET A 1 -34.99 29.31 -4.86
N LYS A 2 -36.18 28.76 -4.55
CA LYS A 2 -36.33 27.45 -3.86
C LYS A 2 -35.75 26.24 -4.63
N SER A 3 -35.82 26.23 -5.96
CA SER A 3 -35.34 25.09 -6.79
C SER A 3 -33.81 24.95 -6.82
N TYR A 4 -33.07 26.06 -6.79
CA TYR A 4 -31.60 26.03 -6.79
C TYR A 4 -31.04 25.46 -5.48
N LEU A 5 -31.75 25.65 -4.37
CA LEU A 5 -31.39 25.14 -3.05
C LEU A 5 -31.49 23.61 -3.00
N PHE A 6 -32.45 23.03 -3.72
CA PHE A 6 -32.55 21.57 -3.88
C PHE A 6 -31.41 21.01 -4.73
N ILE A 7 -31.02 21.71 -5.81
CA ILE A 7 -29.94 21.25 -6.69
C ILE A 7 -28.58 21.30 -5.97
N THR A 8 -28.31 22.35 -5.18
CA THR A 8 -27.09 22.42 -4.37
C THR A 8 -27.08 21.39 -3.26
N LEU A 9 -28.20 21.13 -2.59
CA LEU A 9 -28.32 20.09 -1.57
C LEU A 9 -28.07 18.68 -2.14
N LEU A 10 -28.58 18.41 -3.34
CA LEU A 10 -28.35 17.14 -4.03
C LEU A 10 -26.87 16.99 -4.44
N ALA A 11 -26.24 18.04 -4.96
CA ALA A 11 -24.83 18.02 -5.34
C ALA A 11 -23.87 17.78 -4.16
N ILE A 12 -24.17 18.34 -2.98
CA ILE A 12 -23.36 18.13 -1.77
C ILE A 12 -23.45 16.68 -1.28
N SER A 13 -24.60 16.02 -1.45
CA SER A 13 -24.82 14.63 -1.03
C SER A 13 -23.95 13.63 -1.81
N PHE A 14 -23.62 13.92 -3.08
CA PHE A 14 -22.71 13.11 -3.89
C PHE A 14 -21.23 13.39 -3.60
N ALA A 15 -20.87 14.59 -3.14
CA ALA A 15 -19.49 14.95 -2.84
C ALA A 15 -18.94 14.25 -1.59
N VAL A 16 -19.78 13.94 -0.60
CA VAL A 16 -19.37 13.32 0.68
C VAL A 16 -18.88 11.87 0.51
N GLN A 17 -19.35 11.15 -0.51
CA GLN A 17 -18.97 9.76 -0.76
C GLN A 17 -17.63 9.60 -1.51
N ALA A 18 -17.03 10.70 -1.99
CA ALA A 18 -15.79 10.65 -2.76
C ALA A 18 -14.50 10.61 -1.90
N GLN A 19 -14.59 10.83 -0.59
CA GLN A 19 -13.43 11.02 0.29
C GLN A 19 -13.26 9.95 1.38
N SER A 20 -13.66 8.70 1.14
CA SER A 20 -13.40 7.59 2.08
C SER A 20 -12.21 6.71 1.69
N ASN A 21 -11.22 7.26 0.98
CA ASN A 21 -10.01 6.51 0.60
C ASN A 21 -8.75 7.01 1.30
N THR A 22 -8.84 7.25 2.61
CA THR A 22 -7.68 6.92 3.45
C THR A 22 -7.69 5.40 3.56
N ALA A 23 -7.26 4.70 2.51
CA ALA A 23 -6.94 3.29 2.64
C ALA A 23 -5.79 3.21 3.65
N ASN A 24 -6.16 3.05 4.91
CA ASN A 24 -5.26 2.76 6.00
C ASN A 24 -4.80 1.31 5.78
N TYR A 25 -3.95 1.12 4.78
CA TYR A 25 -3.34 -0.16 4.50
C TYR A 25 -2.47 -0.51 5.70
N LYS A 26 -3.00 -1.33 6.60
CA LYS A 26 -2.33 -1.72 7.83
C LYS A 26 -1.13 -2.65 7.56
N TYR A 27 -1.15 -3.30 6.40
CA TYR A 27 -0.26 -4.39 6.04
C TYR A 27 0.53 -4.08 4.78
N ILE A 28 1.82 -4.38 4.84
CA ILE A 28 2.73 -4.28 3.70
C ILE A 28 3.39 -5.63 3.48
N ILE A 29 3.49 -6.05 2.23
CA ILE A 29 4.18 -7.25 1.80
C ILE A 29 5.42 -6.81 1.03
N VAL A 30 6.58 -7.19 1.54
CA VAL A 30 7.87 -6.98 0.89
C VAL A 30 8.30 -8.32 0.30
N PRO A 31 8.73 -8.38 -0.98
CA PRO A 31 9.25 -9.63 -1.53
C PRO A 31 10.52 -10.05 -0.78
N GLU A 32 10.75 -11.34 -0.61
CA GLU A 32 12.00 -11.85 -0.02
C GLU A 32 13.22 -11.56 -0.93
N LYS A 33 12.96 -11.48 -2.25
CA LYS A 33 13.93 -11.11 -3.26
C LYS A 33 13.31 -10.16 -4.28
N PHE A 34 13.91 -8.99 -4.47
CA PHE A 34 13.49 -8.09 -5.54
C PHE A 34 13.87 -8.65 -6.92
N SER A 35 13.07 -8.32 -7.93
CA SER A 35 13.19 -8.87 -9.29
C SER A 35 14.56 -8.62 -9.95
N PHE A 36 15.18 -7.47 -9.66
CA PHE A 36 16.50 -7.08 -10.18
C PHE A 36 17.67 -7.72 -9.42
N LEU A 37 17.44 -8.31 -8.24
CA LEU A 37 18.49 -8.92 -7.43
C LEU A 37 18.70 -10.40 -7.81
N LYS A 38 19.96 -10.82 -7.82
CA LYS A 38 20.34 -12.21 -8.13
C LYS A 38 20.19 -13.12 -6.91
N GLN A 39 20.37 -12.58 -5.71
CA GLN A 39 20.29 -13.31 -4.44
C GLN A 39 19.22 -12.73 -3.52
N VAL A 40 18.68 -13.57 -2.64
CA VAL A 40 17.76 -13.16 -1.56
C VAL A 40 18.44 -12.12 -0.69
N ASN A 41 17.74 -11.02 -0.43
CA ASN A 41 18.24 -9.91 0.40
C ASN A 41 19.64 -9.40 0.00
N GLN A 42 19.97 -9.45 -1.30
CA GLN A 42 21.25 -8.94 -1.80
C GLN A 42 21.37 -7.43 -1.47
N TYR A 43 22.53 -7.03 -0.93
CA TYR A 43 22.79 -5.69 -0.39
C TYR A 43 21.92 -5.30 0.83
N GLY A 44 21.15 -6.23 1.41
CA GLY A 44 20.29 -5.96 2.56
C GLY A 44 19.02 -5.16 2.23
N LEU A 45 18.69 -4.96 0.95
CA LEU A 45 17.60 -4.06 0.54
C LEU A 45 16.22 -4.52 1.04
N ASN A 46 15.96 -5.82 1.06
CA ASN A 46 14.68 -6.39 1.49
C ASN A 46 14.48 -6.16 3.00
N THR A 47 15.52 -6.41 3.81
CA THR A 47 15.49 -6.13 5.25
C THR A 47 15.37 -4.64 5.54
N LEU A 48 16.10 -3.78 4.81
CA LEU A 48 16.03 -2.33 4.99
C LEU A 48 14.63 -1.79 4.65
N THR A 49 14.04 -2.28 3.57
CA THR A 49 12.68 -1.91 3.16
C THR A 49 11.67 -2.31 4.22
N LYS A 50 11.80 -3.53 4.76
CA LYS A 50 10.95 -3.99 5.86
C LYS A 50 11.08 -3.08 7.10
N ALA A 51 12.30 -2.85 7.56
CA ALA A 51 12.57 -2.01 8.73
C ALA A 51 12.04 -0.58 8.56
N LEU A 52 12.19 0.02 7.37
CA LEU A 52 11.68 1.34 7.06
C LEU A 52 10.16 1.43 7.25
N PHE A 53 9.42 0.44 6.73
CA PHE A 53 7.95 0.44 6.85
C PHE A 53 7.47 0.11 8.27
N GLU A 54 8.20 -0.76 8.99
CA GLU A 54 7.93 -1.01 10.41
C GLU A 54 8.14 0.25 11.25
N GLU A 55 9.20 1.03 10.99
CA GLU A 55 9.45 2.32 11.65
C GLU A 55 8.34 3.35 11.36
N LYS A 56 7.73 3.29 10.17
CA LYS A 56 6.57 4.11 9.80
C LYS A 56 5.25 3.62 10.42
N GLY A 57 5.26 2.51 11.17
CA GLY A 57 4.10 2.00 11.91
C GLY A 57 3.26 0.97 11.15
N PHE A 58 3.77 0.41 10.04
CA PHE A 58 3.08 -0.65 9.29
C PHE A 58 3.45 -2.04 9.84
N THR A 59 2.54 -3.00 9.69
CA THR A 59 2.88 -4.41 9.91
C THR A 59 3.37 -5.03 8.60
N VAL A 60 4.64 -5.45 8.57
CA VAL A 60 5.31 -5.85 7.33
C VAL A 60 5.63 -7.34 7.31
N TYR A 61 5.18 -8.04 6.27
CA TYR A 61 5.45 -9.45 6.04
C TYR A 61 6.36 -9.65 4.83
N PHE A 62 7.15 -10.73 4.84
CA PHE A 62 7.78 -11.19 3.60
C PHE A 62 6.79 -12.05 2.81
N ASP A 63 6.89 -12.06 1.49
CA ASP A 63 6.01 -12.84 0.60
C ASP A 63 6.11 -14.36 0.78
N ASN A 64 7.20 -14.85 1.36
CA ASN A 64 7.43 -16.26 1.69
C ASN A 64 7.02 -16.65 3.12
N THR A 65 6.64 -15.67 3.96
CA THR A 65 6.24 -15.92 5.35
C THR A 65 4.74 -16.17 5.46
N GLU A 66 4.32 -16.91 6.49
CA GLU A 66 2.89 -17.07 6.78
C GLU A 66 2.26 -15.71 7.08
N ILE A 67 1.37 -15.30 6.19
CA ILE A 67 0.65 -14.04 6.26
C ILE A 67 -0.57 -14.24 7.19
N SER A 68 -0.93 -13.24 7.99
CA SER A 68 -2.12 -13.27 8.84
C SER A 68 -3.38 -13.70 8.07
N GLN A 69 -4.25 -14.48 8.73
CA GLN A 69 -5.52 -14.96 8.18
C GLN A 69 -6.38 -13.82 7.61
N GLU A 70 -6.26 -12.61 8.15
CA GLU A 70 -7.00 -11.45 7.65
C GLU A 70 -6.60 -11.03 6.22
N ILE A 71 -5.31 -11.10 5.90
CA ILE A 71 -4.79 -10.79 4.54
C ILE A 71 -5.02 -11.99 3.62
N ALA A 72 -4.97 -13.22 4.15
CA ALA A 72 -5.28 -14.41 3.38
C ALA A 72 -6.75 -14.43 2.93
N ALA A 73 -7.67 -13.93 3.77
CA ALA A 73 -9.09 -13.78 3.44
C ALA A 73 -9.37 -12.60 2.50
N ASP A 74 -8.62 -11.50 2.63
CA ASP A 74 -8.75 -10.33 1.76
C ASP A 74 -7.38 -9.74 1.41
N ARG A 75 -6.87 -10.13 0.22
CA ARG A 75 -5.56 -9.68 -0.28
C ARG A 75 -5.50 -8.19 -0.56
N CYS A 76 -6.63 -7.52 -0.78
CA CYS A 76 -6.68 -6.09 -1.08
C CYS A 76 -6.39 -5.23 0.16
N LYS A 77 -6.37 -5.83 1.37
CA LYS A 77 -6.00 -5.14 2.61
C LYS A 77 -4.49 -4.93 2.78
N ALA A 78 -3.68 -5.54 1.94
CA ALA A 78 -2.23 -5.42 1.98
C ALA A 78 -1.69 -4.73 0.72
N LEU A 79 -0.66 -3.90 0.90
CA LEU A 79 0.11 -3.33 -0.20
C LEU A 79 1.33 -4.20 -0.48
N THR A 80 1.60 -4.49 -1.75
CA THR A 80 2.86 -5.14 -2.16
C THR A 80 3.86 -4.08 -2.60
N VAL A 81 5.08 -4.16 -2.08
CA VAL A 81 6.17 -3.25 -2.44
C VAL A 81 7.01 -3.88 -3.54
N ASP A 82 7.35 -3.10 -4.55
CA ASP A 82 8.35 -3.45 -5.55
C ASP A 82 9.39 -2.34 -5.66
N LEU A 83 10.65 -2.72 -5.82
CA LEU A 83 11.75 -1.80 -6.02
C LEU A 83 12.23 -1.94 -7.46
N GLN A 84 12.33 -0.80 -8.15
CA GLN A 84 12.84 -0.75 -9.51
C GLN A 84 14.27 -0.19 -9.50
N GLU A 85 15.18 -0.94 -10.10
CA GLU A 85 16.52 -0.43 -10.40
C GLU A 85 16.39 0.63 -11.48
N LYS A 86 16.65 1.89 -11.10
CA LYS A 86 16.79 2.98 -12.06
C LYS A 86 18.27 3.24 -12.27
N THR A 87 18.77 2.95 -13.46
CA THR A 87 20.07 3.43 -13.92
C THR A 87 19.96 4.93 -14.14
N ALA A 88 20.40 5.73 -13.17
CA ALA A 88 20.54 7.17 -13.34
C ALA A 88 21.95 7.50 -13.83
N CYS A 89 21.99 8.31 -14.89
CA CYS A 89 23.14 8.89 -15.60
C CYS A 89 23.74 8.04 -16.75
N LEU A 90 23.07 8.08 -17.90
CA LEU A 90 23.68 8.38 -19.20
C LEU A 90 22.99 9.60 -19.80
#